data_AF-A0A7Y7EE35-F1
#
_entry.id   AF-A0A7Y7EE35-F1
#
_cell.length_a   1.000
_cell.length_b   1.000
_cell.length_c   1.000
_cell.angle_alpha   90.00
_cell.angle_beta   90.00
_cell.angle_gamma   90.00
#
_symmetry.space_group_name_H-M   'P 1'
#
loop_
_entity.id
_entity.type
_entity.pdbx_description
1 polymer ?
#
loop_
_entity_poly.entity_id
_entity_poly.type
_entity_poly.pdbx_seq_one_letter_code
_entity_poly.pdbx_strand_id
1 'polypeptide(L)' 'PAEYKGMKVPEVLLSGHQQKIEDWRTQQSIERTRQRRPDLLDE' A
#
# COMPACT_ATOMS: atom_id res chain seq x y z
N PRO A 1 -16.44 3.26 6.28
CA PRO A 1 -16.12 4.52 6.98
C PRO A 1 -14.61 4.80 6.84
N ALA A 2 -14.17 6.06 6.97
CA ALA A 2 -12.75 6.41 6.90
C ALA A 2 -11.91 5.81 8.05
N GLU A 3 -12.58 5.36 9.11
CA GLU A 3 -11.99 4.58 10.20
C GLU A 3 -12.87 3.36 10.48
N TYR A 4 -12.25 2.20 10.69
CA TYR A 4 -12.95 0.96 11.03
C TYR A 4 -12.13 0.10 11.99
N LYS A 5 -12.70 -0.27 13.15
CA LYS A 5 -12.03 -1.05 14.20
C LYS A 5 -10.66 -0.48 14.60
N GLY A 6 -10.54 0.86 14.67
CA GLY A 6 -9.30 1.57 14.97
C GLY A 6 -8.30 1.66 13.81
N MET A 7 -8.60 1.08 12.64
CA MET A 7 -7.80 1.23 11.43
C MET A 7 -8.26 2.44 10.64
N LYS A 8 -7.37 3.40 10.44
CA LYS A 8 -7.61 4.59 9.62
C LYS A 8 -7.15 4.37 8.18
N VAL A 9 -7.89 4.94 7.23
CA VAL A 9 -7.46 4.98 5.83
C VAL A 9 -6.21 5.87 5.71
N PRO A 10 -5.14 5.42 5.03
CA PRO A 10 -3.96 6.24 4.80
C PRO A 10 -4.29 7.57 4.11
N GLU A 11 -3.73 8.66 4.60
CA GLU A 11 -3.99 10.01 4.10
C GLU A 11 -3.67 10.17 2.61
N VAL A 12 -2.63 9.46 2.12
CA VAL A 12 -2.26 9.45 0.70
C VAL A 12 -3.40 8.99 -0.20
N LEU A 13 -4.24 8.05 0.25
CA LEU A 13 -5.41 7.56 -0.50
C LEU A 13 -6.58 8.55 -0.49
N LEU A 14 -6.58 9.50 0.45
CA LEU A 14 -7.59 10.56 0.55
C LEU A 14 -7.15 11.85 -0.16
N SER A 15 -5.90 11.93 -0.61
CA SER A 15 -5.28 13.16 -1.11
C SER A 15 -5.72 13.58 -2.52
N GLY A 16 -6.35 12.69 -3.29
CA GLY A 16 -6.71 12.93 -4.70
C GLY A 16 -5.51 13.01 -5.66
N HIS A 17 -4.28 12.79 -5.18
CA HIS A 17 -3.07 12.81 -6.00
C HIS A 17 -2.79 11.43 -6.61
N GLN A 18 -3.22 11.23 -7.85
CA GLN A 18 -3.13 9.94 -8.54
C GLN A 18 -1.72 9.34 -8.54
N GLN A 19 -0.68 10.13 -8.85
CA GLN A 19 0.70 9.66 -8.87
C GLN A 19 1.17 9.15 -7.49
N LYS A 20 0.87 9.90 -6.42
CA LYS A 20 1.24 9.48 -5.05
C LYS A 20 0.51 8.20 -4.62
N ILE A 21 -0.73 8.01 -5.09
CA ILE A 21 -1.52 6.80 -4.83
C ILE A 21 -0.89 5.61 -5.54
N GLU A 22 -0.45 5.76 -6.79
CA GLU A 22 0.22 4.71 -7.56
C GLU A 22 1.57 4.31 -6.95
N ASP A 23 2.37 5.29 -6.55
CA ASP A 23 3.65 5.05 -5.86
C ASP A 23 3.41 4.29 -4.55
N TRP A 24 2.44 4.73 -3.75
CA TRP A 24 2.07 4.07 -2.51
C TRP A 24 1.59 2.63 -2.75
N ARG A 25 0.74 2.39 -3.75
CA ARG A 25 0.25 1.05 -4.08
C ARG A 25 1.37 0.12 -4.50
N THR A 26 2.30 0.61 -5.31
CA THR A 26 3.48 -0.15 -5.76
C THR A 26 4.36 -0.56 -4.58
N GLN A 27 4.69 0.40 -3.71
CA GLN A 27 5.47 0.13 -2.49
C GLN A 27 4.78 -0.88 -1.57
N GLN A 28 3.48 -0.72 -1.33
CA GLN A 28 2.70 -1.65 -0.50
C GLN A 28 2.56 -3.04 -1.14
N SER A 29 2.62 -3.15 -2.46
CA SER A 29 2.63 -4.43 -3.17
C SER A 29 3.96 -5.14 -2.94
N ILE A 30 5.07 -4.46 -3.20
CA ILE A 30 6.43 -5.00 -3.01
C ILE A 30 6.64 -5.43 -1.55
N GLU A 31 6.23 -4.60 -0.59
CA GLU A 31 6.37 -4.91 0.83
C GLU A 31 5.55 -6.15 1.23
N ARG A 32 4.32 -6.28 0.72
CA ARG A 32 3.50 -7.49 0.93
C ARG A 32 4.11 -8.71 0.29
N THR A 33 4.67 -8.58 -0.92
CA THR A 33 5.37 -9.67 -1.60
C THR A 33 6.59 -10.08 -0.79
N ARG A 34 7.43 -9.15 -0.35
CA ARG A 34 8.60 -9.45 0.49
C ARG A 34 8.23 -10.20 1.77
N GLN A 35 7.15 -9.80 2.44
CA GLN A 35 6.72 -10.45 3.69
C GLN A 35 6.09 -11.83 3.50
N ARG A 36 5.37 -12.06 2.39
CA ARG A 36 4.54 -13.27 2.20
C ARG A 36 5.10 -14.26 1.20
N ARG A 37 5.78 -13.76 0.17
CA ARG A 37 6.31 -14.48 -1.00
C ARG A 37 7.64 -13.86 -1.44
N PRO A 38 8.68 -13.86 -0.57
CA PRO A 38 9.98 -13.30 -0.93
C PRO A 38 10.58 -14.00 -2.16
N ASP A 39 10.21 -15.25 -2.40
CA ASP A 39 10.57 -16.05 -3.58
C ASP A 39 10.16 -15.42 -4.93
N LEU A 40 9.20 -14.49 -4.94
CA LEU A 40 8.78 -13.79 -6.16
C LEU A 40 9.61 -12.52 -6.44
N LEU A 41 10.55 -12.14 -5.56
CA LEU A 41 11.40 -10.96 -5.71
C LEU A 41 12.86 -11.31 -6.03
N ASP A 42 13.25 -12.57 -5.80
CA ASP A 42 14.60 -13.07 -6.07
C ASP A 42 14.62 -13.69 -7.48
N GLU A 43 14.98 -12.88 -8.48
CA GLU A 43 15.37 -13.30 -9.84
C GLU A 43 16.83 -12.89 -10.13
#